data_AF-A0A7W0FV06-F1
#
_entry.id   AF-A0A7W0FV06-F1
#
_cell.length_a   1.000
_cell.length_b   1.000
_cell.length_c   1.000
_cell.angle_alpha   90.00
_cell.angle_beta   90.00
_cell.angle_gamma   90.00
#
_symmetry.space_group_name_H-M   'P 1'
#
loop_
_entity.id
_entity.type
_entity.pdbx_description
1 polymer ?
#
loop_
_entity_poly.entity_id
_entity_poly.type
_entity_poly.pdbx_seq_one_letter_code
_entity_poly.pdbx_strand_id
1 'polypeptide(L)'
;MNTEKTPLLEQVGFWSLLGPFIMLVTLTIMLLNPLQQNLLIPGIALISFPLCWKWKTRGLYAALSLLGCVLLYHLWTAPSEKIFWDLLLGAAAALTFTITTLCSQEVAALISPLQEEAFSRQQNLLEANEKIQELEKKLEESISGEIAHAKLFQQKLNEADLRVHASEKASFVIRDKSAAIAAQNESLLRELFQKRHEYEKLLQQMQSYEAEKLIHQTAIQESEKEEVLQLETVPPSKPGGKSKSSKSSKTNNWANTILSRWSEPHDPSQ
;
A
#
# COMPACT_ATOMS: atom_id res chain seq x y z
N MET A 1 9.80 -27.11 -20.76
CA MET A 1 9.57 -27.00 -22.22
C MET A 1 10.95 -27.02 -22.92
N ASN A 2 11.76 -28.06 -22.66
CA ASN A 2 13.24 -27.99 -22.79
C ASN A 2 13.85 -29.15 -23.59
N THR A 3 13.07 -30.09 -24.12
CA THR A 3 13.55 -31.37 -24.69
C THR A 3 13.94 -31.31 -26.17
N GLU A 4 13.71 -30.18 -26.84
CA GLU A 4 13.86 -30.07 -28.31
C GLU A 4 15.23 -29.52 -28.77
N LYS A 5 16.03 -28.97 -27.84
CA LYS A 5 17.32 -28.32 -28.17
C LYS A 5 18.56 -29.19 -28.00
N THR A 6 18.46 -30.30 -27.27
CA THR A 6 19.54 -31.29 -27.14
C THR A 6 19.98 -31.92 -28.48
N PRO A 7 19.08 -32.34 -29.41
CA PRO A 7 19.52 -32.98 -30.66
C PRO A 7 20.31 -32.05 -31.58
N LEU A 8 20.05 -30.74 -31.57
CA LEU A 8 20.78 -29.77 -32.39
C LEU A 8 22.23 -29.59 -31.93
N LEU A 9 22.46 -29.56 -30.61
CA LEU A 9 23.81 -29.49 -30.02
C LEU A 9 24.62 -30.76 -30.32
N GLU A 10 23.99 -31.93 -30.23
CA GLU A 10 24.62 -33.21 -30.58
C GLU A 10 24.97 -33.28 -32.08
N GLN A 11 24.08 -32.81 -32.96
CA GLN A 11 24.35 -32.71 -34.40
C GLN A 11 25.51 -31.75 -34.70
N VAL A 12 25.54 -30.55 -34.11
CA VAL A 12 26.66 -29.60 -34.27
C VAL A 12 27.98 -30.20 -33.76
N GLY A 13 27.95 -30.90 -32.63
CA GLY A 13 29.09 -31.64 -32.09
C GLY A 13 29.59 -32.72 -33.05
N PHE A 14 28.68 -33.51 -33.63
CA PHE A 14 29.01 -34.54 -34.61
C PHE A 14 29.63 -33.94 -35.88
N TRP A 15 28.98 -32.97 -36.53
CA TRP A 15 29.46 -32.36 -37.77
C TRP A 15 30.79 -31.60 -37.58
N SER A 16 30.96 -30.88 -36.47
CA SER A 16 32.21 -30.16 -36.20
C SER A 16 33.41 -31.10 -35.97
N LEU A 17 33.17 -32.30 -35.44
CA LEU A 17 34.21 -33.31 -35.20
C LEU A 17 34.48 -34.20 -36.43
N LEU A 18 33.45 -34.46 -37.26
CA LEU A 18 33.52 -35.38 -38.40
C LEU A 18 34.57 -34.96 -39.46
N GLY A 19 34.60 -33.67 -39.83
CA GLY A 19 35.58 -33.14 -40.79
C GLY A 19 37.04 -33.34 -40.35
N PRO A 20 37.44 -32.81 -39.18
CA PRO A 20 38.77 -33.04 -38.60
C PRO A 20 39.11 -34.52 -38.41
N PHE A 21 38.15 -35.35 -38.00
CA PHE A 21 38.36 -36.80 -37.85
C PHE A 21 38.67 -37.49 -39.18
N ILE A 22 37.89 -37.21 -40.22
CA ILE A 22 38.12 -37.74 -41.59
C ILE A 22 39.47 -37.27 -42.13
N MET A 23 39.83 -36.00 -41.91
CA MET A 23 41.15 -35.46 -42.26
C MET A 23 42.30 -36.18 -41.53
N LEU A 24 42.17 -36.44 -40.22
CA LEU A 24 43.18 -37.17 -39.44
C LEU A 24 43.33 -38.62 -39.92
N VAL A 25 42.22 -39.32 -40.18
CA VAL A 25 42.24 -40.69 -40.72
C VAL A 25 42.93 -40.72 -42.08
N THR A 26 42.59 -39.80 -42.99
CA THR A 26 43.22 -39.72 -44.31
C THR A 26 44.71 -39.36 -44.24
N LEU A 27 45.10 -38.40 -43.40
CA LEU A 27 46.52 -38.07 -43.15
C LEU A 27 47.27 -39.29 -42.57
N THR A 28 46.65 -40.05 -41.67
CA THR A 28 47.23 -41.27 -41.10
C THR A 28 47.43 -42.35 -42.16
N ILE A 29 46.46 -42.53 -43.07
CA ILE A 29 46.58 -43.46 -44.21
C ILE A 29 47.69 -43.03 -45.17
N MET A 30 47.85 -41.72 -45.44
CA MET A 30 48.96 -41.18 -46.23
C MET A 30 50.32 -41.48 -45.57
N LEU A 31 50.44 -41.24 -44.26
CA LEU A 31 51.69 -41.43 -43.50
C LEU A 31 52.08 -42.90 -43.30
N LEU A 32 51.11 -43.81 -43.21
CA LEU A 32 51.35 -45.23 -43.01
C LEU A 32 51.71 -45.99 -44.30
N ASN A 33 51.59 -45.38 -45.48
CA ASN A 33 51.81 -46.06 -46.75
C ASN A 33 53.32 -46.21 -47.05
N PRO A 34 53.92 -47.42 -46.95
CA PRO A 34 55.37 -47.60 -47.08
C PRO A 34 55.89 -47.39 -48.52
N LEU A 35 55.00 -47.29 -49.51
CA LEU A 35 55.36 -47.04 -50.91
C LEU A 35 55.67 -45.56 -51.20
N GLN A 36 55.26 -44.64 -50.31
CA GLN A 36 55.41 -43.20 -50.50
C GLN A 36 56.68 -42.65 -49.87
N GLN A 37 57.71 -42.49 -50.70
CA GLN A 37 58.92 -41.73 -50.36
C GLN A 37 58.69 -40.20 -50.41
N ASN A 38 57.57 -39.75 -50.99
CA ASN A 38 57.26 -38.34 -51.18
C ASN A 38 56.31 -37.80 -50.08
N LEU A 39 56.89 -37.26 -49.00
CA LEU A 39 56.17 -36.54 -47.92
C LEU A 39 55.46 -35.24 -48.38
N LEU A 40 55.54 -34.91 -49.66
CA LEU A 40 55.07 -33.66 -50.24
C LEU A 40 53.52 -33.57 -50.25
N ILE A 41 52.83 -34.66 -50.60
CA ILE A 41 51.35 -34.74 -50.56
C ILE A 41 50.80 -34.59 -49.12
N PRO A 42 51.23 -35.36 -48.10
CA PRO A 42 50.73 -35.17 -46.74
C PRO A 42 51.15 -33.82 -46.13
N GLY A 43 52.31 -33.27 -46.50
CA GLY A 43 52.71 -31.91 -46.10
C GLY A 43 51.74 -30.84 -46.61
N ILE A 44 51.29 -30.95 -47.86
CA ILE A 44 50.27 -30.06 -48.43
C ILE A 44 48.90 -30.27 -47.79
N ALA A 45 48.52 -31.51 -47.48
CA ALA A 45 47.28 -31.78 -46.76
C ALA A 45 47.25 -31.07 -45.41
N LEU A 46 48.39 -31.08 -44.70
CA LEU A 46 48.56 -30.45 -43.39
C LEU A 46 48.56 -28.91 -43.46
N ILE A 47 49.15 -28.31 -44.50
CA ILE A 47 49.09 -26.85 -44.76
C ILE A 47 47.71 -26.40 -45.25
N SER A 48 47.03 -27.24 -46.05
CA SER A 48 45.72 -26.91 -46.63
C SER A 48 44.59 -26.98 -45.61
N PHE A 49 44.70 -27.85 -44.59
CA PHE A 49 43.70 -27.98 -43.52
C PHE A 49 43.35 -26.65 -42.82
N PRO A 50 44.29 -25.89 -42.23
CA PRO A 50 43.99 -24.59 -41.63
C PRO A 50 43.53 -23.54 -42.65
N LEU A 51 43.91 -23.68 -43.92
CA LEU A 51 43.45 -22.83 -45.02
C LEU A 51 41.95 -23.04 -45.29
N CYS A 52 41.51 -24.29 -45.44
CA CYS A 52 40.10 -24.66 -45.56
C CYS A 52 39.29 -24.21 -44.34
N TRP A 53 39.83 -24.40 -43.13
CA TRP A 53 39.16 -23.98 -41.89
C TRP A 53 38.97 -22.46 -41.80
N LYS A 54 40.03 -21.68 -42.07
CA LYS A 54 40.00 -20.21 -41.91
C LYS A 54 39.25 -19.51 -43.05
N TRP A 55 39.34 -19.99 -44.29
CA TRP A 55 38.83 -19.31 -45.48
C TRP A 55 37.64 -20.02 -46.16
N LYS A 56 37.10 -21.09 -45.55
CA LYS A 56 35.91 -21.83 -46.01
C LYS A 56 36.01 -22.17 -47.51
N THR A 57 35.04 -21.78 -48.34
CA THR A 57 35.03 -22.02 -49.79
C THR A 57 36.24 -21.46 -50.53
N ARG A 58 36.73 -20.26 -50.14
CA ARG A 58 37.95 -19.67 -50.74
C ARG A 58 39.19 -20.50 -50.37
N GLY A 59 39.22 -21.02 -49.15
CA GLY A 59 40.25 -21.95 -48.68
C GLY A 59 40.21 -23.27 -49.46
N LEU A 60 39.02 -23.83 -49.68
CA LEU A 60 38.81 -25.05 -50.47
C LEU A 60 39.33 -24.91 -51.90
N TYR A 61 39.00 -23.83 -52.62
CA TYR A 61 39.51 -23.61 -53.98
C TYR A 61 41.04 -23.46 -54.00
N ALA A 62 41.62 -22.76 -53.02
CA ALA A 62 43.08 -22.64 -52.89
C ALA A 62 43.76 -24.00 -52.61
N ALA A 63 43.19 -24.81 -51.70
CA ALA A 63 43.66 -26.14 -51.36
C ALA A 63 43.58 -27.11 -52.55
N LEU A 64 42.45 -27.12 -53.27
CA LEU A 64 42.26 -27.94 -54.48
C LEU A 64 43.20 -27.50 -55.61
N SER A 65 43.43 -26.19 -55.78
CA SER A 65 44.39 -25.70 -56.77
C SER A 65 45.83 -26.10 -56.43
N LEU A 66 46.24 -25.97 -55.16
CA LEU A 66 47.57 -26.36 -54.70
C LEU A 66 47.81 -27.87 -54.84
N LEU A 67 46.83 -28.67 -54.42
CA LEU A 67 46.83 -30.12 -54.59
C LEU A 67 46.87 -30.52 -56.06
N GLY A 68 46.09 -29.86 -56.93
CA GLY A 68 46.08 -30.09 -58.37
C GLY A 68 47.43 -29.81 -59.03
N CYS A 69 48.08 -28.69 -58.70
CA CYS A 69 49.43 -28.38 -59.17
C CYS A 69 50.46 -29.46 -58.79
N VAL A 70 50.32 -30.05 -57.60
CA VAL A 70 51.22 -31.09 -57.10
C VAL A 70 50.93 -32.46 -57.70
N LEU A 71 49.67 -32.81 -57.93
CA LEU A 71 49.30 -34.00 -58.69
C LEU A 71 49.80 -33.92 -60.14
N LEU A 72 49.74 -32.74 -60.77
CA LEU A 72 50.34 -32.49 -62.10
C LEU A 72 51.87 -32.66 -62.09
N TYR A 73 52.55 -32.17 -61.05
CA TYR A 73 54.00 -32.37 -60.89
C TYR A 73 54.38 -33.85 -60.68
N HIS A 74 53.61 -34.58 -59.85
CA HIS A 74 53.80 -36.03 -59.66
C HIS A 74 53.51 -36.81 -60.95
N LEU A 75 52.47 -36.45 -61.71
CA LEU A 75 52.11 -37.09 -62.98
C LEU A 75 53.24 -37.01 -64.03
N TRP A 76 54.04 -35.94 -64.00
CA TRP A 76 55.21 -35.77 -64.88
C TRP A 76 56.43 -36.58 -64.40
N THR A 77 56.62 -36.69 -63.08
CA THR A 77 57.90 -37.13 -62.48
C THR A 77 57.89 -38.55 -61.91
N ALA A 78 56.73 -39.12 -61.60
CA ALA A 78 56.61 -40.44 -60.97
C ALA A 78 56.58 -41.59 -62.00
N PRO A 79 57.11 -42.79 -61.65
CA PRO A 79 56.94 -43.99 -62.48
C PRO A 79 55.47 -44.43 -62.52
N SER A 80 55.05 -44.99 -63.65
CA SER A 80 53.65 -45.30 -64.00
C SER A 80 52.88 -46.09 -62.93
N GLU A 81 53.54 -47.04 -62.27
CA GLU A 81 52.95 -47.87 -61.21
C GLU A 81 52.53 -47.07 -59.96
N LYS A 82 53.19 -45.93 -59.68
CA LYS A 82 52.89 -45.07 -58.53
C LYS A 82 51.85 -43.99 -58.84
N ILE A 83 51.71 -43.59 -60.10
CA ILE A 83 50.79 -42.53 -60.55
C ILE A 83 49.35 -42.82 -60.11
N PHE A 84 48.88 -44.06 -60.26
CA PHE A 84 47.51 -44.43 -59.88
C PHE A 84 47.25 -44.27 -58.37
N TRP A 85 48.23 -44.62 -57.54
CA TRP A 85 48.15 -44.47 -56.08
C TRP A 85 48.18 -43.01 -55.65
N ASP A 86 49.09 -42.20 -56.18
CA ASP A 86 49.16 -40.76 -55.87
C ASP A 86 47.89 -40.04 -56.33
N LEU A 87 47.31 -40.41 -57.48
CA LEU A 87 46.03 -39.89 -57.97
C LEU A 87 44.85 -40.27 -57.06
N LEU A 88 44.76 -41.53 -56.63
CA LEU A 88 43.70 -42.00 -55.72
C LEU A 88 43.80 -41.31 -54.35
N LEU A 89 45.02 -41.12 -53.85
CA LEU A 89 45.28 -40.44 -52.58
C LEU A 89 45.01 -38.93 -52.66
N GLY A 90 45.32 -38.31 -53.81
CA GLY A 90 44.92 -36.94 -54.13
C GLY A 90 43.41 -36.78 -54.21
N ALA A 91 42.70 -37.71 -54.86
CA ALA A 91 41.23 -37.70 -54.88
C ALA A 91 40.63 -37.86 -53.47
N ALA A 92 41.20 -38.71 -52.63
CA ALA A 92 40.83 -38.82 -51.22
C ALA A 92 41.07 -37.49 -50.46
N ALA A 93 42.23 -36.86 -50.63
CA ALA A 93 42.54 -35.56 -50.02
C ALA A 93 41.55 -34.46 -50.45
N ALA A 94 41.21 -34.42 -51.74
CA ALA A 94 40.22 -33.49 -52.28
C ALA A 94 38.84 -33.70 -51.63
N LEU A 95 38.39 -34.95 -51.50
CA LEU A 95 37.14 -35.30 -50.81
C LEU A 95 37.19 -34.93 -49.31
N THR A 96 38.31 -35.11 -48.63
CA THR A 96 38.39 -34.71 -47.21
C THR A 96 38.37 -33.20 -47.03
N PHE A 97 38.95 -32.41 -47.95
CA PHE A 97 38.80 -30.96 -47.96
C PHE A 97 37.36 -30.51 -48.21
N THR A 98 36.65 -31.11 -49.17
CA THR A 98 35.25 -30.75 -49.45
C THR A 98 34.35 -31.09 -48.26
N ILE A 99 34.46 -32.31 -47.71
CA ILE A 99 33.71 -32.74 -46.51
C ILE A 99 33.98 -31.81 -45.33
N THR A 100 35.25 -31.50 -45.04
CA THR A 100 35.61 -30.57 -43.95
C THR A 100 35.02 -29.17 -44.16
N THR A 101 35.05 -28.68 -45.40
CA THR A 101 34.49 -27.37 -45.74
C THR A 101 32.97 -27.35 -45.56
N LEU A 102 32.27 -28.36 -46.07
CA LEU A 102 30.82 -28.53 -45.90
C LEU A 102 30.43 -28.61 -44.42
N CYS A 103 31.11 -29.45 -43.64
CA CYS A 103 30.89 -29.54 -42.19
C CYS A 103 31.08 -28.18 -41.49
N SER A 104 32.10 -27.41 -41.89
CA SER A 104 32.36 -26.07 -41.33
C SER A 104 31.29 -25.04 -41.72
N GLN A 105 30.63 -25.21 -42.86
CA GLN A 105 29.53 -24.37 -43.31
C GLN A 105 28.24 -24.69 -42.57
N GLU A 106 27.86 -25.96 -42.44
CA GLU A 106 26.68 -26.38 -41.67
C GLU A 106 26.80 -25.94 -40.21
N VAL A 107 27.96 -26.18 -39.56
CA VAL A 107 28.20 -25.73 -38.19
C VAL A 107 28.06 -24.20 -38.06
N ALA A 108 28.58 -23.43 -39.02
CA ALA A 108 28.44 -21.97 -39.02
C ALA A 108 26.99 -21.51 -39.27
N ALA A 109 26.25 -22.21 -40.13
CA ALA A 109 24.85 -21.92 -40.44
C ALA A 109 23.92 -22.25 -39.26
N LEU A 110 24.22 -23.29 -38.48
CA LEU A 110 23.47 -23.61 -37.26
C LEU A 110 23.86 -22.70 -36.09
N ILE A 111 25.14 -22.38 -35.90
CA ILE A 111 25.57 -21.62 -34.71
C ILE A 111 25.13 -20.15 -34.75
N SER A 112 25.04 -19.54 -35.93
CA SER A 112 24.66 -18.13 -36.09
C SER A 112 23.25 -17.81 -35.55
N PRO A 113 22.16 -18.52 -35.96
CA PRO A 113 20.82 -18.29 -35.41
C PRO A 113 20.71 -18.71 -33.93
N LEU A 114 21.44 -19.74 -33.47
CA LEU A 114 21.47 -20.07 -32.05
C LEU A 114 22.13 -18.95 -31.22
N GLN A 115 23.18 -18.32 -31.76
CA GLN A 115 23.85 -17.18 -31.13
C GLN A 115 22.92 -15.95 -31.11
N GLU A 116 22.25 -15.63 -32.21
CA GLU A 116 21.25 -14.54 -32.27
C GLU A 116 20.08 -14.78 -31.29
N GLU A 117 19.56 -16.01 -31.21
CA GLU A 117 18.52 -16.37 -30.25
C GLU A 117 19.02 -16.26 -28.80
N ALA A 118 20.26 -16.65 -28.52
CA ALA A 118 20.87 -16.51 -27.20
C ALA A 118 21.05 -15.03 -26.81
N PHE A 119 21.55 -14.18 -27.71
CA PHE A 119 21.67 -12.74 -27.49
C PHE A 119 20.29 -12.07 -27.31
N SER A 120 19.29 -12.45 -28.11
CA SER A 120 17.91 -11.95 -27.96
C SER A 120 17.31 -12.36 -26.60
N ARG A 121 17.45 -13.63 -26.19
CA ARG A 121 17.03 -14.11 -24.87
C ARG A 121 17.74 -13.37 -23.73
N GLN A 122 19.05 -13.13 -23.86
CA GLN A 122 19.82 -12.37 -22.88
C GLN A 122 19.34 -10.92 -22.78
N GLN A 123 19.09 -10.26 -23.92
CA GLN A 123 18.57 -8.89 -23.95
C GLN A 123 17.18 -8.79 -23.31
N ASN A 124 16.29 -9.74 -23.62
CA ASN A 124 14.95 -9.80 -23.02
C ASN A 124 15.00 -10.04 -21.49
N LEU A 125 15.97 -10.82 -21.00
CA LEU A 125 16.20 -11.00 -19.56
C LEU A 125 16.74 -9.75 -18.88
N LEU A 126 17.59 -8.97 -19.55
CA LEU A 126 18.06 -7.67 -19.05
C LEU A 126 16.91 -6.66 -18.96
N GLU A 127 16.11 -6.53 -20.02
CA GLU A 127 14.93 -5.64 -20.04
C GLU A 127 13.88 -6.05 -18.98
N ALA A 128 13.68 -7.36 -18.78
CA ALA A 128 12.82 -7.86 -17.71
C ALA A 128 13.36 -7.49 -16.32
N ASN A 129 14.68 -7.57 -16.11
CA ASN A 129 15.33 -7.19 -14.85
C ASN A 129 15.23 -5.68 -14.58
N GLU A 130 15.41 -4.84 -15.59
CA GLU A 130 15.20 -3.38 -15.50
C GLU A 130 13.75 -3.04 -15.10
N LYS A 131 12.76 -3.72 -15.70
CA LYS A 131 11.35 -3.56 -15.34
C LYS A 131 11.03 -4.02 -13.91
N ILE A 132 11.68 -5.08 -13.43
CA ILE A 132 11.55 -5.53 -12.04
C ILE A 132 12.10 -4.45 -11.10
N GLN A 133 13.27 -3.89 -11.36
CA GLN A 133 13.86 -2.81 -10.56
C GLN A 133 12.99 -1.53 -10.57
N GLU A 134 12.37 -1.19 -11.70
CA GLU A 134 11.44 -0.06 -11.78
C GLU A 134 10.18 -0.30 -10.92
N LEU A 135 9.64 -1.53 -10.93
CA LEU A 135 8.49 -1.93 -10.11
C LEU A 135 8.84 -1.99 -8.62
N GLU A 136 10.02 -2.51 -8.25
CA GLU A 136 10.52 -2.49 -6.87
C GLU A 136 10.64 -1.07 -6.35
N LYS A 137 11.20 -0.14 -7.14
CA LYS A 137 11.30 1.27 -6.77
C LYS A 137 9.92 1.92 -6.60
N LYS A 138 8.98 1.68 -7.51
CA LYS A 138 7.60 2.16 -7.40
C LYS A 138 6.88 1.61 -6.15
N LEU A 139 7.16 0.36 -5.80
CA LEU A 139 6.63 -0.27 -4.60
C LEU A 139 7.24 0.35 -3.33
N GLU A 140 8.55 0.61 -3.31
CA GLU A 140 9.24 1.30 -2.22
C GLU A 140 8.72 2.74 -2.05
N GLU A 141 8.53 3.49 -3.15
CA GLU A 141 7.91 4.82 -3.13
C GLU A 141 6.48 4.75 -2.54
N SER A 142 5.66 3.77 -2.96
CA SER A 142 4.30 3.56 -2.41
C SER A 142 4.31 3.22 -0.92
N ILE A 143 5.16 2.29 -0.48
CA ILE A 143 5.32 1.91 0.93
C ILE A 143 5.80 3.11 1.76
N SER A 144 6.74 3.90 1.26
CA SER A 144 7.21 5.11 1.96
C SER A 144 6.09 6.15 2.12
N GLY A 145 5.21 6.29 1.11
CA GLY A 145 4.01 7.12 1.16
C GLY A 145 3.00 6.62 2.19
N GLU A 146 2.70 5.32 2.20
CA GLU A 146 1.81 4.71 3.20
C GLU A 146 2.34 4.86 4.64
N ILE A 147 3.65 4.69 4.86
CA ILE A 147 4.29 4.92 6.16
C ILE A 147 4.18 6.39 6.57
N ALA A 148 4.32 7.34 5.64
CA ALA A 148 4.12 8.76 5.92
C ALA A 148 2.66 9.07 6.29
N HIS A 149 1.69 8.50 5.56
CA HIS A 149 0.27 8.61 5.89
C HIS A 149 -0.06 8.00 7.25
N ALA A 150 0.45 6.81 7.57
CA ALA A 150 0.26 6.15 8.86
C ALA A 150 0.81 7.00 10.03
N LYS A 151 1.99 7.61 9.87
CA LYS A 151 2.55 8.55 10.85
C LYS A 151 1.67 9.78 11.07
N LEU A 152 1.12 10.37 9.99
CA LEU A 152 0.18 11.50 10.09
C LEU A 152 -1.13 11.10 10.78
N PHE A 153 -1.67 9.91 10.51
CA PHE A 153 -2.83 9.39 11.23
C PHE A 153 -2.54 9.14 12.72
N GLN A 154 -1.37 8.59 13.05
CA GLN A 154 -0.95 8.38 14.44
C GLN A 154 -0.78 9.72 15.17
N GLN A 155 -0.24 10.76 14.52
CA GLN A 155 -0.17 12.11 15.09
C GLN A 155 -1.56 12.70 15.37
N LYS A 156 -2.52 12.52 14.44
CA LYS A 156 -3.92 12.96 14.64
C LYS A 156 -4.61 12.20 15.79
N LEU A 157 -4.35 10.90 15.93
CA LEU A 157 -4.87 10.11 17.07
C LEU A 157 -4.31 10.62 18.39
N ASN A 158 -3.01 10.88 18.48
CA ASN A 158 -2.38 11.45 19.68
C ASN A 158 -2.94 12.85 20.01
N GLU A 159 -3.22 13.69 19.01
CA GLU A 159 -3.85 15.00 19.23
C GLU A 159 -5.32 14.86 19.71
N ALA A 160 -6.07 13.92 19.14
CA ALA A 160 -7.43 13.62 19.56
C ALA A 160 -7.47 13.11 21.02
N ASP A 161 -6.55 12.23 21.40
CA ASP A 161 -6.40 11.71 22.76
C ASP A 161 -6.09 12.83 23.78
N LEU A 162 -5.16 13.73 23.45
CA LEU A 162 -4.89 14.93 24.25
C LEU A 162 -6.12 15.83 24.41
N ARG A 163 -6.94 15.99 23.36
CA ARG A 163 -8.21 16.74 23.41
C ARG A 163 -9.26 16.03 24.27
N VAL A 164 -9.36 14.70 24.22
CA VAL A 164 -10.24 13.90 25.08
C VAL A 164 -9.83 14.07 26.53
N HIS A 165 -8.56 13.88 26.89
CA HIS A 165 -8.08 14.08 28.26
C HIS A 165 -8.25 15.53 28.76
N ALA A 166 -8.14 16.54 27.88
CA ALA A 166 -8.47 17.93 28.24
C ALA A 166 -9.97 18.11 28.53
N SER A 167 -10.84 17.50 27.72
CA SER A 167 -12.30 17.50 27.89
C SER A 167 -12.74 16.76 29.17
N GLU A 168 -12.11 15.63 29.50
CA GLU A 168 -12.34 14.90 30.75
C GLU A 168 -11.99 15.74 31.97
N LYS A 169 -10.81 16.40 31.96
CA LYS A 169 -10.39 17.33 33.02
C LYS A 169 -11.36 18.50 33.18
N ALA A 170 -11.80 19.11 32.08
CA ALA A 170 -12.81 20.16 32.11
C ALA A 170 -14.14 19.65 32.68
N SER A 171 -14.59 18.47 32.27
CA SER A 171 -15.80 17.82 32.76
C SER A 171 -15.74 17.49 34.26
N PHE A 172 -14.57 17.06 34.75
CA PHE A 172 -14.33 16.84 36.17
C PHE A 172 -14.45 18.15 36.97
N VAL A 173 -13.79 19.22 36.53
CA VAL A 173 -13.88 20.55 37.17
C VAL A 173 -15.30 21.12 37.14
N ILE A 174 -16.06 20.88 36.07
CA ILE A 174 -17.47 21.29 35.98
C ILE A 174 -18.33 20.50 36.99
N ARG A 175 -18.13 19.18 37.10
CA ARG A 175 -18.83 18.34 38.08
C ARG A 175 -18.53 18.77 39.51
N ASP A 176 -17.26 18.99 39.85
CA ASP A 176 -16.83 19.44 41.17
C ASP A 176 -17.46 20.80 41.53
N LYS A 177 -17.40 21.78 40.62
CA LYS A 177 -18.08 23.07 40.81
C LYS A 177 -19.60 22.93 40.94
N SER A 178 -20.24 22.04 40.17
CA SER A 178 -21.68 21.82 40.27
C SER A 178 -22.08 21.20 41.62
N ALA A 179 -21.25 20.30 42.16
CA ALA A 179 -21.46 19.73 43.50
C ALA A 179 -21.25 20.78 44.60
N ALA A 180 -20.24 21.64 44.48
CA ALA A 180 -20.02 22.75 45.40
C ALA A 180 -21.20 23.76 45.40
N ILE A 181 -21.72 24.10 44.21
CA ILE A 181 -22.90 24.96 44.08
C ILE A 181 -24.15 24.28 44.65
N ALA A 182 -24.33 22.97 44.44
CA ALA A 182 -25.46 22.23 45.02
C ALA A 182 -25.40 22.24 46.57
N ALA A 183 -24.21 22.00 47.15
CA ALA A 183 -24.00 22.07 48.60
C ALA A 183 -24.24 23.48 49.16
N GLN A 184 -23.82 24.54 48.45
CA GLN A 184 -24.10 25.92 48.82
C GLN A 184 -25.60 26.28 48.72
N ASN A 185 -26.30 25.76 47.71
CA ASN A 185 -27.75 25.94 47.59
C ASN A 185 -28.49 25.20 48.71
N GLU A 186 -28.04 24.01 49.11
CA GLU A 186 -28.58 23.31 50.27
C GLU A 186 -28.35 24.07 51.59
N SER A 187 -27.17 24.67 51.80
CA SER A 187 -26.91 25.45 53.02
C SER A 187 -27.78 26.71 53.06
N LEU A 188 -27.90 27.43 51.94
CA LEU A 188 -28.79 28.60 51.81
C LEU A 188 -30.26 28.23 52.01
N LEU A 189 -30.72 27.08 51.51
CA LEU A 189 -32.07 26.58 51.77
C LEU A 189 -32.30 26.31 53.27
N ARG A 190 -31.34 25.69 53.97
CA ARG A 190 -31.42 25.47 55.42
C ARG A 190 -31.46 26.80 56.19
N GLU A 191 -30.64 27.77 55.81
CA GLU A 191 -30.65 29.12 56.39
C GLU A 191 -32.00 29.82 56.17
N LEU A 192 -32.58 29.74 54.97
CA LEU A 192 -33.91 30.29 54.67
C LEU A 192 -35.02 29.60 55.48
N PHE A 193 -35.00 28.27 55.63
CA PHE A 193 -35.95 27.57 56.48
C PHE A 193 -35.81 27.95 57.95
N GLN A 194 -34.57 28.09 58.46
CA GLN A 194 -34.32 28.55 59.82
C GLN A 194 -34.81 29.99 60.03
N LYS A 195 -34.50 30.91 59.11
CA LYS A 195 -34.97 32.31 59.19
C LYS A 195 -36.48 32.44 59.07
N ARG A 196 -37.12 31.60 58.25
CA ARG A 196 -38.58 31.51 58.19
C ARG A 196 -39.17 31.04 59.52
N HIS A 197 -38.60 30.03 60.15
CA HIS A 197 -39.07 29.54 61.44
C HIS A 197 -38.86 30.57 62.57
N GLU A 198 -37.72 31.28 62.57
CA GLU A 198 -37.48 32.43 63.46
C GLU A 198 -38.53 33.54 63.26
N TYR A 199 -38.88 33.86 62.00
CA TYR A 199 -39.90 34.85 61.67
C TYR A 199 -41.31 34.42 62.08
N GLU A 200 -41.70 33.16 61.81
CA GLU A 200 -42.99 32.60 62.25
C GLU A 200 -43.10 32.60 63.78
N LYS A 201 -42.02 32.30 64.51
CA LYS A 201 -41.96 32.41 65.97
C LYS A 201 -42.09 33.85 66.46
N LEU A 202 -41.42 34.81 65.80
CA LEU A 202 -41.53 36.23 66.13
C LEU A 202 -42.95 36.76 65.85
N LEU A 203 -43.58 36.29 64.78
CA LEU A 203 -44.98 36.61 64.44
C LEU A 203 -45.96 36.06 65.49
N GLN A 204 -45.75 34.82 65.96
CA GLN A 204 -46.53 34.26 67.06
C GLN A 204 -46.34 35.05 68.37
N GLN A 205 -45.12 35.50 68.68
CA GLN A 205 -44.86 36.37 69.83
C GLN A 205 -45.55 37.73 69.68
N MET A 206 -45.51 38.34 68.50
CA MET A 206 -46.26 39.57 68.21
C MET A 206 -47.76 39.37 68.39
N GLN A 207 -48.32 38.27 67.89
CA GLN A 207 -49.73 37.93 68.05
C GLN A 207 -50.11 37.65 69.51
N SER A 208 -49.24 37.01 70.31
CA SER A 208 -49.50 36.83 71.74
C SER A 208 -49.41 38.15 72.51
N TYR A 209 -48.46 39.03 72.18
CA TYR A 209 -48.38 40.38 72.74
C TYR A 209 -49.59 41.24 72.35
N GLU A 210 -50.08 41.15 71.11
CA GLU A 210 -51.31 41.83 70.67
C GLU A 210 -52.54 41.26 71.38
N ALA A 211 -52.62 39.93 71.57
CA ALA A 211 -53.68 39.29 72.33
C ALA A 211 -53.65 39.68 73.82
N GLU A 212 -52.49 39.70 74.47
CA GLU A 212 -52.32 40.18 75.85
C GLU A 212 -52.69 41.66 75.99
N LYS A 213 -52.29 42.50 75.03
CA LYS A 213 -52.67 43.91 74.98
C LYS A 213 -54.17 44.10 74.77
N LEU A 214 -54.80 43.26 73.96
CA LEU A 214 -56.24 43.28 73.72
C LEU A 214 -57.02 42.77 74.93
N ILE A 215 -56.53 41.73 75.61
CA ILE A 215 -57.04 41.25 76.91
C ILE A 215 -56.94 42.36 77.96
N HIS A 216 -55.82 43.08 78.04
CA HIS A 216 -55.69 44.24 78.93
C HIS A 216 -56.64 45.38 78.54
N GLN A 217 -56.86 45.66 77.25
CA GLN A 217 -57.86 46.65 76.83
C GLN A 217 -59.29 46.22 77.15
N THR A 218 -59.66 44.94 76.99
CA THR A 218 -60.98 44.44 77.41
C THR A 218 -61.14 44.42 78.92
N ALA A 219 -60.08 44.11 79.70
CA ALA A 219 -60.13 44.18 81.16
C ALA A 219 -60.31 45.63 81.65
N ILE A 220 -59.71 46.62 80.97
CA ILE A 220 -59.96 48.04 81.22
C ILE A 220 -61.41 48.40 80.86
N GLN A 221 -61.92 47.97 79.70
CA GLN A 221 -63.32 48.23 79.31
C GLN A 221 -64.37 47.49 80.15
N GLU A 222 -64.03 46.36 80.76
CA GLU A 222 -64.88 45.66 81.72
C GLU A 222 -64.86 46.37 83.07
N SER A 223 -63.71 46.90 83.51
CA SER A 223 -63.65 47.79 84.69
C SER A 223 -64.43 49.10 84.49
N GLU A 224 -64.47 49.66 83.26
CA GLU A 224 -65.30 50.82 82.93
C GLU A 224 -66.80 50.48 82.79
N LYS A 225 -67.18 49.19 82.66
CA LYS A 225 -68.58 48.74 82.54
C LYS A 225 -69.22 48.32 83.86
N GLU A 226 -68.44 48.01 84.89
CA GLU A 226 -69.00 47.78 86.24
C GLU A 226 -69.32 49.09 87.01
N GLU A 227 -68.85 50.26 86.56
CA GLU A 227 -69.08 51.54 87.26
C GLU A 227 -70.24 52.40 86.70
N VAL A 228 -70.86 52.03 85.57
CA VAL A 228 -71.99 52.80 84.97
C VAL A 228 -73.19 51.93 84.64
N LEU A 229 -73.96 51.57 85.67
CA LEU A 229 -75.26 50.89 85.54
C LEU A 229 -76.37 51.65 86.29
N GLN A 230 -76.91 52.72 85.69
CA GLN A 230 -78.25 53.25 86.01
C GLN A 230 -78.76 54.28 84.98
N LEU A 231 -79.96 54.01 84.42
CA LEU A 231 -80.82 54.90 83.62
C LEU A 231 -80.26 55.29 82.22
N GLU A 232 -81.02 55.48 81.14
CA GLU A 232 -82.48 55.55 80.94
C GLU A 232 -82.93 54.96 79.57
N THR A 233 -84.16 55.25 79.11
CA THR A 233 -84.98 54.41 78.22
C THR A 233 -85.32 54.96 76.81
N VAL A 234 -85.40 54.05 75.80
CA VAL A 234 -86.48 53.99 74.75
C VAL A 234 -86.29 55.01 73.54
N PRO A 235 -86.90 54.88 72.31
CA PRO A 235 -86.20 54.74 71.00
C PRO A 235 -86.58 55.91 70.02
N PRO A 236 -86.85 55.79 68.68
CA PRO A 236 -86.49 54.84 67.59
C PRO A 236 -85.98 55.53 66.28
N SER A 237 -85.89 54.75 65.17
CA SER A 237 -86.15 55.11 63.74
C SER A 237 -85.00 55.11 62.68
N LYS A 238 -85.39 54.74 61.44
CA LYS A 238 -84.63 54.64 60.15
C LYS A 238 -84.44 56.05 59.52
N PRO A 239 -83.47 56.36 58.60
CA PRO A 239 -83.11 55.62 57.35
C PRO A 239 -81.59 55.65 56.95
N GLY A 240 -81.09 55.16 55.80
CA GLY A 240 -81.69 54.29 54.77
C GLY A 240 -81.28 54.50 53.28
N GLY A 241 -80.02 54.21 52.87
CA GLY A 241 -79.50 54.22 51.49
C GLY A 241 -77.95 54.18 51.44
N LYS A 242 -77.20 53.98 50.36
CA LYS A 242 -77.39 53.48 48.97
C LYS A 242 -76.08 53.78 48.20
N SER A 243 -75.27 52.78 47.85
CA SER A 243 -74.36 52.75 46.66
C SER A 243 -73.60 51.42 46.66
N LYS A 244 -73.64 50.55 45.63
CA LYS A 244 -73.33 50.64 44.19
C LYS A 244 -71.82 50.63 43.85
N SER A 245 -71.50 49.85 42.81
CA SER A 245 -70.23 49.71 42.06
C SER A 245 -69.34 48.54 42.51
N SER A 246 -68.85 47.65 41.65
CA SER A 246 -69.19 47.33 40.24
C SER A 246 -68.59 45.97 39.81
N LYS A 247 -69.06 45.43 38.67
CA LYS A 247 -68.33 44.63 37.63
C LYS A 247 -66.87 44.26 38.00
N SER A 248 -66.35 43.03 37.89
CA SER A 248 -66.20 42.19 36.66
C SER A 248 -65.21 41.03 36.99
N SER A 249 -65.00 39.93 36.22
CA SER A 249 -65.68 39.41 35.02
C SER A 249 -65.54 37.87 34.90
N LYS A 250 -66.45 37.30 34.10
CA LYS A 250 -66.37 36.04 33.34
C LYS A 250 -64.98 35.62 32.78
N THR A 251 -64.65 34.33 33.01
CA THR A 251 -64.25 33.27 32.05
C THR A 251 -63.20 33.49 30.95
N ASN A 252 -62.44 32.40 30.72
CA ASN A 252 -61.90 31.87 29.45
C ASN A 252 -60.47 32.22 29.00
N ASN A 253 -59.61 31.19 29.10
CA ASN A 253 -59.07 30.38 27.99
C ASN A 253 -58.04 30.97 27.00
N TRP A 254 -57.22 30.05 26.46
CA TRP A 254 -56.16 30.21 25.43
C TRP A 254 -54.91 31.02 25.87
N ALA A 255 -53.68 30.48 25.88
CA ALA A 255 -52.89 29.62 24.96
C ALA A 255 -51.92 30.44 24.08
N ASN A 256 -50.70 29.90 23.88
CA ASN A 256 -49.65 30.35 22.95
C ASN A 256 -49.02 31.72 23.29
N THR A 257 -47.71 31.99 23.18
CA THR A 257 -46.55 31.25 22.61
C THR A 257 -45.28 31.64 23.38
N ILE A 258 -44.31 30.73 23.51
CA ILE A 258 -42.83 30.91 23.51
C ILE A 258 -42.24 29.73 24.31
N LEU A 259 -41.88 28.65 23.60
CA LEU A 259 -40.81 27.69 23.94
C LEU A 259 -40.71 26.63 22.83
N SER A 260 -40.37 27.09 21.63
CA SER A 260 -40.03 26.24 20.49
C SER A 260 -38.90 26.87 19.67
N ARG A 261 -37.70 26.85 20.25
CA ARG A 261 -36.44 27.10 19.53
C ARG A 261 -35.33 26.26 20.16
N TRP A 262 -34.47 25.69 19.34
CA TRP A 262 -33.34 24.81 19.69
C TRP A 262 -33.67 23.34 19.98
N SER A 263 -34.19 22.65 18.96
CA SER A 263 -33.84 21.25 18.69
C SER A 263 -33.90 20.98 17.19
N GLU A 264 -32.78 21.12 16.50
CA GLU A 264 -32.60 20.63 15.13
C GLU A 264 -31.41 19.66 15.14
N PRO A 265 -31.54 18.45 14.54
CA PRO A 265 -30.49 17.45 14.56
C PRO A 265 -29.46 17.72 13.46
N HIS A 266 -28.18 17.50 13.76
CA HIS A 266 -27.13 17.47 12.74
C HIS A 266 -27.01 16.04 12.22
N ASP A 267 -27.41 15.84 10.96
CA ASP A 267 -27.28 14.55 10.26
C ASP A 267 -25.85 14.42 9.67
N PRO A 268 -25.08 13.35 9.95
CA PRO A 268 -23.73 13.18 9.43
C PRO A 268 -23.69 12.12 8.32
N SER A 269 -24.07 12.48 7.09
CA SER A 269 -23.86 11.63 5.90
C SER A 269 -23.69 12.41 4.58
N GLN A 270 -22.57 13.15 4.48
CA GLN A 270 -21.89 13.51 3.21
C GLN A 270 -20.38 13.36 3.39
#